data_AF-A0A953P5Q9-F1
#
_entry.id   AF-A0A953P5Q9-F1
#
_cell.length_a   1.000
_cell.length_b   1.000
_cell.length_c   1.000
_cell.angle_alpha   90.00
_cell.angle_beta   90.00
_cell.angle_gamma   90.00
#
_symmetry.space_group_name_H-M   'P 1'
#
loop_
_entity.id
_entity.type
_entity.pdbx_description
1 polymer ?
#
loop_
_entity_poly.entity_id
_entity_poly.type
_entity_poly.pdbx_seq_one_letter_code
_entity_poly.pdbx_strand_id
1 'polypeptide(L)' 'MATATKEAVEQQQYLTFLLAGEEYAISILQVKEIIEYDTVTTVPKTPKWIRGVINLRGS' A
#
# COMPACT_ATOMS: atom_id res chain seq x y z
N MET A 1 -4.71 -44.52 -6.93
CA MET A 1 -3.31 -44.11 -6.79
C MET A 1 -3.23 -42.60 -7.03
N ALA A 2 -2.55 -41.92 -6.11
CA ALA A 2 -2.36 -40.48 -5.86
C ALA A 2 -2.71 -39.46 -6.96
N THR A 3 -3.67 -38.59 -6.66
CA THR A 3 -3.75 -37.24 -7.26
C THR A 3 -2.78 -36.35 -6.49
N ALA A 4 -1.69 -35.94 -7.12
CA ALA A 4 -0.74 -34.99 -6.55
C ALA A 4 -1.39 -33.60 -6.53
N THR A 5 -1.78 -33.15 -5.34
CA THR A 5 -2.14 -31.75 -5.08
C THR A 5 -0.86 -30.94 -5.26
N LYS A 6 -0.68 -30.38 -6.46
CA LYS A 6 0.36 -29.39 -6.70
C LYS A 6 -0.08 -28.14 -5.94
N GLU A 7 0.35 -28.02 -4.69
CA GLU A 7 0.33 -26.75 -3.97
C GLU A 7 1.17 -25.79 -4.81
N ALA A 8 0.49 -25.07 -5.70
CA ALA A 8 1.08 -23.95 -6.39
C ALA A 8 1.41 -22.96 -5.29
N VAL A 9 2.70 -22.90 -4.92
CA VAL A 9 3.23 -21.81 -4.12
C VAL A 9 3.02 -20.57 -4.96
N GLU A 10 1.87 -19.93 -4.77
CA GLU A 10 1.51 -18.70 -5.43
C GLU A 10 2.56 -17.69 -4.99
N GLN A 11 3.39 -17.22 -5.92
CA GLN A 11 4.46 -16.28 -5.63
C GLN A 11 3.82 -14.96 -5.20
N GLN A 12 3.62 -14.80 -3.90
CA GLN A 12 3.06 -13.61 -3.31
C GLN A 12 4.12 -12.51 -3.37
N GLN A 13 3.84 -11.49 -4.17
CA GLN A 13 4.68 -10.32 -4.31
C GLN A 13 4.26 -9.27 -3.27
N TYR A 14 5.27 -8.69 -2.62
CA TYR A 14 5.09 -7.66 -1.62
C TYR A 14 5.98 -6.47 -1.94
N LEU A 15 5.47 -5.27 -1.69
CA LEU A 15 6.24 -4.04 -1.69
C LEU A 15 6.74 -3.80 -0.27
N THR A 16 8.05 -3.72 -0.08
CA THR A 16 8.66 -3.35 1.21
C THR A 16 8.96 -1.86 1.25
N PHE A 17 8.78 -1.25 2.42
CA PHE A 17 9.11 0.15 2.67
C PHE A 17 9.50 0.36 4.13
N LEU A 18 10.28 1.41 4.38
CA LEU A 18 10.70 1.79 5.71
C LEU A 18 9.75 2.84 6.29
N LEU A 19 9.29 2.63 7.52
CA LEU A 19 8.49 3.59 8.27
C LEU A 19 9.03 3.70 9.70
N ALA A 20 9.42 4.91 10.08
CA ALA A 20 9.97 5.20 11.41
C ALA A 20 11.16 4.29 11.84
N GLY A 21 11.96 3.84 10.86
CA GLY A 21 13.11 2.96 11.10
C GLY A 21 12.82 1.47 11.04
N GLU A 22 11.56 1.07 10.88
CA GLU A 22 11.13 -0.33 10.78
C GLU A 22 10.73 -0.68 9.34
N GLU A 23 10.93 -1.94 8.96
CA GLU A 23 10.55 -2.45 7.63
C GLU A 23 9.14 -3.01 7.63
N TYR A 24 8.31 -2.53 6.71
CA TYR A 24 6.94 -2.99 6.50
C TYR A 24 6.76 -3.52 5.08
N ALA A 25 5.80 -4.42 4.90
CA ALA A 25 5.46 -5.01 3.62
C ALA A 25 3.95 -4.96 3.37
N ILE A 26 3.56 -4.66 2.14
CA ILE A 26 2.15 -4.73 1.70
C ILE A 26 2.04 -5.56 0.43
N SER A 27 0.93 -6.26 0.24
CA SER A 27 0.70 -7.06 -0.96
C SER A 27 0.71 -6.15 -2.19
N ILE A 28 1.48 -6.50 -3.23
CA ILE A 28 1.58 -5.68 -4.43
C ILE A 28 0.23 -5.47 -5.10
N LEU A 29 -0.68 -6.45 -4.96
CA LEU A 29 -2.03 -6.40 -5.52
C LEU A 29 -2.92 -5.31 -4.87
N GLN A 30 -2.55 -4.84 -3.68
CA GLN A 30 -3.25 -3.75 -2.99
C GLN A 30 -2.67 -2.36 -3.31
N VAL A 31 -1.48 -2.31 -3.92
CA VAL A 31 -0.82 -1.06 -4.27
C VAL A 31 -1.37 -0.56 -5.60
N LYS A 32 -1.97 0.62 -5.59
CA LYS A 32 -2.40 1.28 -6.84
C LYS A 32 -1.25 1.98 -7.53
N GLU A 33 -0.59 2.89 -6.81
CA GLU A 33 0.48 3.74 -7.34
C GLU A 33 1.48 4.07 -6.22
N ILE A 34 2.75 4.25 -6.61
CA ILE A 34 3.79 4.83 -5.76
C ILE A 34 4.00 6.25 -6.26
N ILE A 35 3.74 7.22 -5.40
CA ILE A 35 3.85 8.65 -5.69
C ILE A 35 4.85 9.30 -4.75
N GLU A 36 5.46 10.39 -5.17
CA GLU A 36 6.20 11.25 -4.25
C GLU A 36 5.24 11.97 -3.30
N TYR A 37 5.72 12.19 -2.07
CA TYR A 37 4.96 12.95 -1.09
C TYR A 37 4.97 14.43 -1.45
N ASP A 38 3.80 14.97 -1.81
CA ASP A 38 3.61 16.37 -2.16
C ASP A 38 2.59 17.02 -1.20
N THR A 39 1.91 18.06 -1.65
CA THR A 39 1.07 18.95 -0.88
C THR A 39 -0.22 18.25 -0.45
N VAL A 40 -0.37 18.07 0.87
CA VAL A 40 -1.60 17.55 1.48
C VAL A 40 -2.50 18.70 1.89
N THR A 41 -3.72 18.74 1.35
CA THR A 41 -4.77 19.69 1.75
C THR A 41 -5.48 19.17 3.00
N THR A 42 -5.28 19.83 4.13
CA THR A 42 -5.97 19.49 5.39
C THR A 42 -7.47 19.77 5.28
N VAL A 43 -8.28 18.81 5.71
CA VAL A 43 -9.74 18.94 5.74
C VAL A 43 -10.18 19.39 7.15
N PRO A 44 -11.06 20.38 7.28
CA PRO A 44 -11.61 20.76 8.58
C PRO A 44 -12.45 19.62 9.18
N LYS A 45 -12.43 19.47 10.50
CA LYS A 45 -13.21 18.47 11.27
C LYS A 45 -12.81 17.00 11.07
N THR A 46 -11.67 16.69 10.45
CA THR A 46 -11.15 15.31 10.42
C THR A 46 -10.36 14.94 11.68
N PRO A 47 -10.38 13.66 12.09
CA PRO A 47 -9.53 13.13 13.16
C PRO A 47 -8.03 13.34 12.90
N LYS A 48 -7.23 13.40 13.99
CA LYS A 48 -5.78 13.67 13.94
C LYS A 48 -4.95 12.67 13.11
N TRP A 49 -5.45 11.45 12.89
CA TRP A 49 -4.77 10.44 12.07
C TRP A 49 -5.03 10.61 10.56
N ILE A 50 -5.92 11.51 10.17
CA ILE A 50 -6.17 11.85 8.78
C ILE A 50 -5.36 13.11 8.46
N ARG A 51 -4.31 12.97 7.65
CA ARG A 51 -3.49 14.14 7.23
C ARG A 51 -4.26 15.09 6.32
N GLY A 52 -5.22 14.60 5.54
CA GLY A 52 -6.01 15.39 4.61
C GLY A 52 -6.26 14.65 3.30
N VAL A 53 -6.45 15.42 2.23
CA VAL A 53 -6.62 14.92 0.85
C VAL A 53 -5.45 15.38 -0.01
N ILE A 54 -5.06 14.53 -0.96
CA ILE A 54 -4.09 14.87 -2.01
C ILE A 54 -4.81 14.79 -3.35
N ASN A 55 -4.50 15.70 -4.25
CA ASN A 55 -5.02 15.63 -5.61
C ASN A 55 -4.02 14.86 -6.48
N LEU A 56 -4.41 13.67 -6.94
CA LEU A 56 -3.59 12.85 -7.83
C LEU A 56 -3.96 13.16 -9.27
N ARG A 57 -3.09 13.92 -9.96
CA ARG A 57 -3.21 14.24 -11.39
C ARG A 57 -4.53 14.94 -11.79
N GLY A 58 -5.14 15.70 -10.88
CA GLY A 58 -6.21 16.64 -11.22
C GLY A 58 -7.61 16.03 -11.37
N SER A 59 -7.87 14.82 -10.87
CA SER A 59 -9.20 14.19 -10.96
C SER A 59 -10.03 14.26 -9.68
#